data_AF-T1D2S6-F1
#
_entry.id   AF-T1D2S6-F1
#
_cell.length_a   1.000
_cell.length_b   1.000
_cell.length_c   1.000
_cell.angle_alpha   90.00
_cell.angle_beta   90.00
_cell.angle_gamma   90.00
#
_symmetry.space_group_name_H-M   'P 1'
#
loop_
_entity.id
_entity.type
_entity.pdbx_description
1 polymer ?
#
loop_
_entity_poly.entity_id
_entity_poly.type
_entity_poly.pdbx_seq_one_letter_code
_entity_poly.pdbx_strand_id
1 'polypeptide(L)'
;KGLKARGLKGVWWVISDRHAGLVEAARQQFQGVAWQRCQVHLMRNLLSHTPSRHRAEVARYAQRIFQAHDSAEARTPLTTFVTRFAKSAPKLKLPPLPNRFP
;
A
#
# COMPACT_ATOMS: atom_id res chain seq x y z
N LYS A 1 21.72 13.98 12.73
CA LYS A 1 22.50 13.45 11.57
C LYS A 1 21.61 12.50 10.75
N GLY A 2 21.59 12.62 9.41
CA GLY A 2 20.75 11.80 8.51
C GLY A 2 21.26 10.37 8.27
N LEU A 3 20.47 9.51 7.62
CA LEU A 3 20.80 8.09 7.36
C LEU A 3 22.10 7.91 6.57
N LYS A 4 22.28 8.64 5.46
CA LYS A 4 23.51 8.60 4.65
C LYS A 4 24.75 9.02 5.44
N ALA A 5 24.63 10.07 6.26
CA ALA A 5 25.70 10.52 7.14
C ALA A 5 26.07 9.51 8.24
N ARG A 6 25.20 8.52 8.49
CA ARG A 6 25.47 7.36 9.37
C ARG A 6 25.98 6.14 8.60
N GLY A 7 26.27 6.27 7.30
CA GLY A 7 26.86 5.20 6.48
C GLY A 7 25.87 4.31 5.73
N LEU A 8 24.56 4.62 5.73
CA LEU A 8 23.59 3.84 4.94
C LEU A 8 23.88 3.96 3.44
N LYS A 9 24.07 2.82 2.77
CA LYS A 9 24.35 2.68 1.34
C LYS A 9 23.57 1.49 0.76
N GLY A 10 23.43 1.44 -0.56
CA GLY A 10 22.84 0.28 -1.26
C GLY A 10 21.39 0.00 -0.88
N VAL A 11 20.55 1.04 -0.78
CA VAL A 11 19.14 0.86 -0.44
C VAL A 11 18.38 0.36 -1.68
N TRP A 12 17.82 -0.84 -1.59
CA TRP A 12 17.01 -1.44 -2.66
C TRP A 12 15.53 -1.03 -2.57
N TRP A 13 15.02 -0.87 -1.36
CA TRP A 13 13.60 -0.66 -1.12
C TRP A 13 13.35 0.37 -0.02
N VAL A 14 12.43 1.29 -0.27
CA VAL A 14 11.86 2.18 0.76
C VAL A 14 10.37 1.88 0.92
N ILE A 15 9.97 1.64 2.17
CA ILE A 15 8.58 1.44 2.55
C ILE A 15 8.14 2.63 3.42
N SER A 16 7.15 3.40 2.96
CA SER A 16 6.62 4.55 3.71
C SER A 16 5.12 4.76 3.44
N ASP A 17 4.46 5.65 4.17
CA ASP A 17 3.10 6.06 3.76
C ASP A 17 3.15 6.88 2.46
N ARG A 18 2.02 6.94 1.74
CA ARG A 18 1.87 7.66 0.47
C ARG A 18 1.70 9.17 0.71
N HIS A 19 2.64 9.76 1.43
CA HIS A 19 2.79 11.21 1.50
C HIS A 19 3.72 11.67 0.38
N ALA A 20 3.30 12.62 -0.46
CA ALA A 20 4.06 13.03 -1.65
C ALA A 20 5.51 13.39 -1.30
N GLY A 21 5.73 14.19 -0.25
CA GLY A 21 7.08 14.56 0.20
C GLY A 21 7.96 13.37 0.62
N LEU A 22 7.38 12.28 1.16
CA LEU A 22 8.15 11.08 1.52
C LEU A 22 8.55 10.27 0.28
N VAL A 23 7.64 10.15 -0.69
CA VAL A 23 7.91 9.46 -1.96
C VAL A 23 9.00 10.19 -2.74
N GLU A 24 8.88 11.52 -2.84
CA GLU A 24 9.88 12.33 -3.54
C GLU A 24 11.22 12.35 -2.81
N ALA A 25 11.23 12.46 -1.47
CA ALA A 25 12.46 12.35 -0.70
C ALA A 25 13.13 10.97 -0.88
N ALA A 26 12.35 9.88 -0.92
CA ALA A 26 12.89 8.54 -1.16
C ALA A 26 13.58 8.45 -2.53
N ARG A 27 12.93 8.94 -3.59
CA ARG A 27 13.46 8.96 -4.96
C ARG A 27 14.71 9.83 -5.10
N GLN A 28 14.70 11.01 -4.49
CA GLN A 28 15.82 11.95 -4.56
C GLN A 28 17.02 11.46 -3.74
N GLN A 29 16.77 10.88 -2.57
CA GLN A 29 17.85 10.44 -1.68
C GLN A 29 18.39 9.05 -2.05
N PHE A 30 17.57 8.16 -2.60
CA PHE A 30 17.97 6.81 -2.94
C PHE A 30 17.64 6.56 -4.42
N GLN A 31 18.55 6.95 -5.32
CA GLN A 31 18.36 6.73 -6.76
C GLN A 31 18.31 5.24 -7.08
N GLY A 32 17.41 4.85 -7.99
CA GLY A 32 17.19 3.44 -8.34
C GLY A 32 16.41 2.62 -7.31
N VAL A 33 15.97 3.22 -6.20
CA VAL A 33 15.23 2.52 -5.16
C VAL A 33 13.82 2.15 -5.63
N ALA A 34 13.38 0.93 -5.32
CA ALA A 34 11.96 0.62 -5.35
C ALA A 34 11.25 1.37 -4.22
N TRP A 35 10.00 1.77 -4.44
CA TRP A 35 9.17 2.34 -3.39
C TRP A 35 7.87 1.55 -3.23
N GLN A 36 7.55 1.16 -2.01
CA GLN A 36 6.27 0.54 -1.66
C GLN A 36 5.54 1.37 -0.61
N ARG A 37 4.22 1.48 -0.76
CA ARG A 37 3.36 1.99 0.30
C ARG A 37 3.30 1.00 1.46
N CYS A 38 3.51 1.48 2.68
CA CYS A 38 3.35 0.70 3.90
C CYS A 38 1.92 0.13 4.03
N GLN A 39 1.79 -1.20 4.07
CA GLN A 39 0.51 -1.89 4.17
C GLN A 39 -0.22 -1.59 5.50
N VAL A 40 0.52 -1.37 6.59
CA VAL A 40 -0.07 -0.98 7.89
C VAL A 40 -0.79 0.37 7.79
N HIS A 41 -0.14 1.37 7.20
CA HIS A 41 -0.76 2.68 6.96
C HIS A 41 -1.90 2.59 5.96
N LEU A 42 -1.77 1.75 4.92
CA LEU A 42 -2.86 1.49 3.99
C LEU A 42 -4.08 0.90 4.70
N MET A 43 -3.93 -0.14 5.53
CA MET A 43 -5.02 -0.74 6.30
C MET A 43 -5.70 0.29 7.21
N ARG A 44 -4.91 1.08 7.95
CA ARG A 44 -5.45 2.15 8.81
C ARG A 44 -6.29 3.15 8.02
N ASN A 45 -5.81 3.55 6.83
CA ASN A 45 -6.52 4.46 5.95
C ASN A 45 -7.78 3.84 5.34
N LEU A 46 -7.79 2.53 5.07
CA LEU A 46 -9.00 1.84 4.60
C LEU A 46 -10.07 1.83 5.70
N LEU A 47 -9.68 1.46 6.92
CA LEU A 47 -10.60 1.34 8.04
C LEU A 47 -11.14 2.68 8.53
N SER A 48 -10.37 3.77 8.41
CA SER A 48 -10.84 5.11 8.75
C SER A 48 -11.98 5.61 7.84
N HIS A 49 -12.02 5.14 6.59
CA HIS A 49 -13.07 5.46 5.62
C HIS A 49 -14.18 4.40 5.56
N THR A 50 -14.11 3.37 6.41
CA THR A 50 -15.06 2.26 6.43
C THR A 50 -16.06 2.43 7.58
N PRO A 51 -17.38 2.37 7.31
CA PRO A 51 -18.40 2.32 8.36
C PRO A 51 -18.14 1.19 9.35
N SER A 52 -18.34 1.41 10.65
CA SER A 52 -17.98 0.44 11.70
C SER A 52 -18.48 -0.98 11.44
N ARG A 53 -19.72 -1.12 10.93
CA ARG A 53 -20.33 -2.42 10.56
C ARG A 53 -19.58 -3.22 9.50
N HIS A 54 -18.76 -2.59 8.67
CA HIS A 54 -18.01 -3.23 7.59
C HIS A 54 -16.51 -3.37 7.88
N ARG A 55 -16.00 -2.83 9.00
CA ARG A 55 -14.55 -2.77 9.28
C ARG A 55 -13.90 -4.15 9.33
N ALA A 56 -14.53 -5.11 10.03
CA ALA A 56 -14.02 -6.48 10.12
C ALA A 56 -13.98 -7.16 8.74
N GLU A 57 -15.03 -6.95 7.93
CA GLU A 57 -15.11 -7.49 6.57
C GLU A 57 -14.02 -6.88 5.66
N VAL A 58 -13.89 -5.55 5.66
CA VAL A 58 -12.85 -4.83 4.90
C VAL A 58 -11.45 -5.29 5.29
N ALA A 59 -11.18 -5.43 6.59
CA ALA A 59 -9.88 -5.88 7.09
C ALA A 59 -9.54 -7.28 6.55
N ARG A 60 -10.49 -8.23 6.63
CA ARG A 60 -10.30 -9.60 6.14
C ARG A 60 -10.01 -9.64 4.62
N TYR A 61 -10.76 -8.89 3.83
CA TYR A 61 -10.51 -8.84 2.38
C TYR A 61 -9.17 -8.18 2.05
N ALA A 62 -8.82 -7.07 2.70
CA ALA A 62 -7.54 -6.40 2.48
C ALA A 62 -6.36 -7.30 2.89
N GLN A 63 -6.47 -8.04 3.99
CA GLN A 63 -5.47 -9.04 4.39
C GLN A 63 -5.28 -10.12 3.32
N ARG A 64 -6.37 -10.64 2.74
CA ARG A 64 -6.29 -11.63 1.65
C ARG A 64 -5.54 -11.08 0.43
N ILE A 65 -5.69 -9.79 0.12
CA ILE A 65 -4.95 -9.14 -0.98
C ILE A 65 -3.46 -9.00 -0.62
N PHE A 66 -3.16 -8.61 0.62
CA PHE A 66 -1.77 -8.40 1.07
C PHE A 66 -0.96 -9.68 1.22
N GLN A 67 -1.63 -10.81 1.47
CA GLN A 67 -1.02 -12.12 1.66
C GLN A 67 -0.95 -12.96 0.37
N ALA A 68 -1.41 -12.42 -0.77
CA ALA A 68 -1.30 -13.10 -2.06
C ALA A 68 0.18 -13.36 -2.40
N HIS A 69 0.46 -14.51 -3.00
CA HIS A 69 1.82 -14.91 -3.33
C HIS A 69 2.42 -14.05 -4.44
N ASP A 70 1.58 -13.57 -5.36
CA ASP A 70 2.00 -12.68 -6.43
C ASP A 70 0.89 -11.70 -6.85
N SER A 71 1.24 -10.80 -7.77
CA SER A 71 0.33 -9.79 -8.29
C SER A 71 -0.81 -10.38 -9.14
N ALA A 72 -0.64 -11.56 -9.74
CA ALA A 72 -1.67 -12.20 -10.54
C ALA A 72 -2.76 -12.76 -9.62
N GLU A 73 -2.36 -13.46 -8.56
CA GLU A 73 -3.26 -13.95 -7.52
C GLU A 73 -3.98 -12.79 -6.81
N ALA A 74 -3.27 -11.69 -6.50
CA ALA A 74 -3.84 -10.53 -5.82
C ALA A 74 -4.96 -9.81 -6.62
N ARG A 75 -5.00 -9.96 -7.95
CA ARG A 75 -6.00 -9.28 -8.82
C ARG A 75 -7.41 -9.76 -8.54
N THR A 76 -7.62 -11.06 -8.37
CA THR A 76 -8.95 -11.65 -8.12
C THR A 76 -9.60 -11.14 -6.81
N PRO A 77 -8.94 -11.22 -5.64
CA PRO A 77 -9.49 -10.68 -4.40
C PRO A 77 -9.58 -9.14 -4.44
N LEU A 78 -8.70 -8.45 -5.16
CA LEU A 78 -8.82 -7.00 -5.37
C LEU A 78 -10.11 -6.63 -6.13
N THR A 79 -10.38 -7.29 -7.26
CA THR A 79 -11.61 -7.05 -8.03
C THR A 79 -12.84 -7.35 -7.19
N THR A 80 -12.83 -8.47 -6.47
CA THR A 80 -13.91 -8.83 -5.54
C THR A 80 -14.12 -7.75 -4.48
N PHE A 81 -13.04 -7.23 -3.89
CA PHE A 81 -13.09 -6.18 -2.87
C PHE A 81 -13.71 -4.88 -3.42
N VAL A 82 -13.24 -4.42 -4.59
CA VAL A 82 -13.75 -3.20 -5.22
C VAL A 82 -15.24 -3.33 -5.52
N THR A 83 -15.66 -4.45 -6.13
CA THR A 83 -17.08 -4.71 -6.43
C THR A 83 -17.93 -4.75 -5.17
N ARG A 84 -17.46 -5.43 -4.11
CA ARG A 84 -18.20 -5.59 -2.85
C ARG A 84 -18.45 -4.26 -2.13
N PHE A 85 -17.46 -3.37 -2.13
CA PHE A 85 -17.48 -2.14 -1.35
C PHE A 85 -17.78 -0.87 -2.16
N ALA A 86 -17.96 -0.97 -3.48
CA ALA A 86 -18.25 0.17 -4.37
C ALA A 86 -19.43 1.03 -3.87
N LYS A 87 -20.51 0.39 -3.41
CA LYS A 87 -21.72 1.10 -2.93
C LYS A 87 -21.68 1.41 -1.43
N SER A 88 -21.13 0.51 -0.62
CA SER A 88 -21.19 0.58 0.85
C SER A 88 -20.07 1.41 1.48
N ALA A 89 -18.97 1.63 0.76
CA ALA A 89 -17.84 2.44 1.20
C ALA A 89 -17.19 3.16 0.00
N PRO A 90 -17.86 4.16 -0.60
CA PRO A 90 -17.40 4.81 -1.84
C PRO A 90 -16.08 5.59 -1.68
N LYS A 91 -15.70 5.94 -0.44
CA LYS A 91 -14.42 6.61 -0.12
C LYS A 91 -13.25 5.62 0.04
N LEU A 92 -13.51 4.32 0.00
CA LEU A 92 -12.51 3.27 0.12
C LEU A 92 -11.69 3.18 -1.16
N LYS A 93 -10.38 3.46 -1.07
CA LYS A 93 -9.48 3.43 -2.22
C LYS A 93 -8.32 2.49 -1.94
N LEU A 94 -8.36 1.28 -2.51
CA LEU A 94 -7.15 0.49 -2.69
C LEU A 94 -6.39 1.04 -3.91
N PRO A 95 -5.09 1.34 -3.81
CA PRO A 95 -4.32 1.66 -5.02
C PRO A 95 -4.34 0.46 -5.98
N PRO A 96 -4.25 0.71 -7.30
CA PRO A 96 -4.09 -0.38 -8.27
C PRO A 96 -2.83 -1.18 -7.94
N LEU A 97 -2.86 -2.49 -8.19
CA LEU A 97 -1.67 -3.32 -8.07
C LEU A 97 -0.63 -2.80 -9.08
N PRO A 98 0.64 -2.68 -8.68
CA PRO A 98 1.70 -2.28 -9.60
C PRO A 98 1.77 -3.28 -10.76
N ASN A 99 1.85 -2.78 -12.00
CA ASN A 99 1.87 -3.62 -13.19
C ASN A 99 3.19 -4.36 -13.43
N ARG A 100 4.24 -3.99 -12.68
CA ARG A 100 5.53 -4.66 -12.46
C ARG A 100 6.33 -3.71 -11.58
N PHE A 101 6.95 -4.21 -10.52
CA PHE A 101 8.09 -3.50 -9.94
C PHE A 101 9.30 -3.77 -10.86
N PRO A 102 10.23 -2.81 -11.01
CA PRO A 102 11.52 -3.10 -11.65
C PRO A 102 12.26 -4.22 -10.92
#